data_AF-A0A4W5RHH5-F1
#
_entry.id   AF-A0A4W5RHH5-F1
#
_cell.length_a   1.000
_cell.length_b   1.000
_cell.length_c   1.000
_cell.angle_alpha   90.00
_cell.angle_beta   90.00
_cell.angle_gamma   90.00
#
_symmetry.space_group_name_H-M   'P 1'
#
loop_
_entity.id
_entity.type
_entity.pdbx_description
1 polymer ?
#
loop_
_entity_poly.entity_id
_entity_poly.type
_entity_poly.pdbx_seq_one_letter_code
_entity_poly.pdbx_strand_id
1 'polypeptide(L)'
;INIPLRLYSPLDAISSSRVLSNQLVVLTSEGEELFRISPWAKYCHKHPDSNTYDWIHWDPVRPFLYQHTRPKRPRSLRIYEAHVGIASPAEEIATYTNFTLNVLPKIKDLGGYGNSNAKVSEGT
;
A
#
# COMPACT_ATOMS: atom_id res chain seq x y z
N ILE A 1 12.08 23.87 -19.85
CA ILE A 1 13.26 23.66 -18.97
C ILE A 1 13.53 22.17 -18.93
N ASN A 2 14.63 21.72 -19.52
CA ASN A 2 14.96 20.30 -19.68
C ASN A 2 16.02 19.96 -18.62
N ILE A 3 15.58 19.53 -17.43
CA ILE A 3 16.51 19.13 -16.36
C ILE A 3 16.87 17.67 -16.60
N PRO A 4 18.16 17.32 -16.75
CA PRO A 4 18.56 15.92 -16.92
C PRO A 4 18.23 15.14 -15.64
N LEU A 5 17.38 14.12 -15.77
CA LEU A 5 17.08 13.16 -14.71
C LEU A 5 17.97 11.93 -14.89
N ARG A 6 18.75 11.58 -13.85
CA ARG A 6 19.53 10.34 -13.83
C ARG A 6 19.00 9.44 -12.71
N LEU A 7 18.68 8.20 -13.07
CA LEU A 7 18.37 7.15 -12.11
C LEU A 7 19.68 6.62 -11.54
N TYR A 8 19.83 6.64 -10.22
CA TYR A 8 20.93 5.98 -9.54
C TYR A 8 20.43 4.70 -8.87
N SER A 9 21.00 3.56 -9.29
CA SER A 9 20.82 2.26 -8.68
C SER A 9 22.23 1.76 -8.32
N PRO A 10 22.58 1.58 -7.04
CA PRO A 10 23.87 1.01 -6.66
C PRO A 10 23.87 -0.48 -7.03
N LEU A 11 24.35 -0.82 -8.23
CA LEU A 11 24.48 -2.20 -8.70
C LEU A 11 25.80 -2.88 -8.26
N ASP A 12 26.72 -2.16 -7.61
CA ASP A 12 28.08 -2.66 -7.35
C ASP A 12 28.37 -3.11 -5.91
N ALA A 13 27.35 -3.38 -5.08
CA ALA A 13 27.56 -4.02 -3.78
C ALA A 13 27.15 -5.50 -3.83
N ILE A 14 28.10 -6.36 -4.21
CA ILE A 14 28.02 -7.82 -4.02
C ILE A 14 27.93 -8.11 -2.52
N SER A 15 26.71 -8.16 -1.99
CA SER A 15 26.36 -8.85 -0.75
C SER A 15 24.87 -9.11 -0.73
N SER A 16 24.54 -10.40 -0.74
CA SER A 16 23.19 -10.99 -0.71
C SER A 16 22.39 -10.59 0.54
N SER A 17 21.87 -9.36 0.58
CA SER A 17 20.77 -8.94 1.49
C SER A 17 20.38 -7.46 1.42
N ARG A 18 21.08 -6.59 0.67
CA ARG A 18 20.69 -5.18 0.61
C ARG A 18 19.47 -4.98 -0.29
N VAL A 19 18.39 -4.52 0.32
CA VAL A 19 17.27 -3.89 -0.38
C VAL A 19 17.84 -2.78 -1.27
N LEU A 20 17.59 -2.86 -2.58
CA LEU A 20 18.02 -1.84 -3.52
C LEU A 20 17.23 -0.57 -3.24
N SER A 21 17.83 0.37 -2.51
CA SER A 21 17.29 1.70 -2.35
C SER A 21 17.61 2.51 -3.61
N ASN A 22 16.55 2.95 -4.28
CA ASN A 22 16.66 3.77 -5.48
C ASN A 22 16.52 5.25 -5.10
N GLN A 23 17.19 6.13 -5.82
CA GLN A 23 17.01 7.58 -5.68
C GLN A 23 17.04 8.26 -7.05
N LEU A 24 16.20 9.26 -7.22
CA LEU A 24 16.32 10.22 -8.32
C LEU A 24 17.32 11.29 -7.93
N VAL A 25 18.28 11.57 -8.82
CA VAL A 25 19.17 12.71 -8.70
C VAL A 25 18.68 13.81 -9.64
N VAL A 26 18.41 14.97 -9.07
CA VAL A 26 17.99 16.18 -9.80
C VAL A 26 19.12 17.19 -9.71
N LEU A 27 19.67 17.59 -10.85
CA LEU A 27 20.69 18.63 -10.94
C LEU A 27 20.00 20.00 -11.08
N THR A 28 20.26 20.92 -10.14
CA THR A 28 19.73 22.28 -10.21
C THR A 28 20.53 23.12 -11.20
N SER A 29 19.97 24.27 -11.61
CA SER A 29 20.70 25.26 -12.43
C SER A 29 21.94 25.84 -11.73
N GLU A 30 21.99 25.76 -10.42
CA GLU A 30 23.11 26.21 -9.57
C GLU A 30 24.19 25.11 -9.41
N GLY A 31 23.97 23.92 -9.98
CA GLY A 31 24.89 22.79 -9.91
C GLY A 31 24.73 21.92 -8.66
N GLU A 32 23.68 22.13 -7.86
CA GLU A 32 23.41 21.29 -6.70
C GLU A 32 22.76 19.96 -7.10
N GLU A 33 23.11 18.89 -6.37
CA GLU A 33 22.47 17.59 -6.52
C GLU A 33 21.40 17.40 -5.45
N LEU A 34 20.16 17.19 -5.89
CA LEU A 34 19.03 16.92 -5.01
C LEU A 34 18.61 15.45 -5.13
N PHE A 35 18.62 14.75 -4.01
CA PHE A 35 18.14 13.38 -3.91
C PHE A 35 16.64 13.37 -3.60
N ARG A 36 15.86 12.68 -4.42
CA ARG A 36 14.40 12.59 -4.30
C ARG A 36 13.91 11.16 -4.48
N ILE A 37 12.84 10.83 -3.77
CA ILE A 37 12.02 9.66 -4.08
C ILE A 37 11.26 9.95 -5.38
N SER A 38 11.15 8.95 -6.24
CA SER A 38 10.35 9.07 -7.46
C SER A 38 8.89 9.40 -7.12
N PRO A 39 8.25 10.38 -7.78
CA PRO A 39 6.81 10.62 -7.66
C PRO A 39 5.97 9.39 -8.02
N TRP A 40 6.55 8.42 -8.72
CA TRP A 40 5.93 7.16 -9.16
C TRP A 40 6.44 5.94 -8.36
N ALA A 41 7.13 6.15 -7.25
CA ALA A 41 7.60 5.06 -6.40
C ALA A 41 6.40 4.24 -5.89
N LYS A 42 6.39 2.94 -6.17
CA LYS A 42 5.32 2.02 -5.75
C LYS A 42 5.35 1.70 -4.26
N TYR A 43 6.53 1.73 -3.65
CA TYR A 43 6.74 1.37 -2.26
C TYR A 43 7.91 2.17 -1.67
N CYS A 44 7.69 2.71 -0.47
CA CYS A 44 8.72 3.38 0.33
C CYS A 44 8.69 2.79 1.73
N HIS A 45 9.85 2.70 2.37
CA HIS A 45 9.97 2.16 3.72
C HIS A 45 10.86 3.06 4.57
N LYS A 46 10.49 3.24 5.83
CA LYS A 46 11.31 3.95 6.81
C LYS A 46 11.98 2.93 7.71
N HIS A 47 13.30 2.92 7.73
CA HIS A 47 14.04 2.17 8.72
C HIS A 47 13.88 2.81 10.12
N PRO A 48 13.85 2.01 11.20
CA PRO A 48 13.71 2.53 12.56
C PRO A 48 14.73 3.63 12.88
N ASP A 49 15.97 3.44 12.44
CA ASP A 49 17.11 4.32 12.72
C ASP A 49 17.25 5.49 11.73
N SER A 50 16.37 5.60 10.72
CA SER A 50 16.43 6.65 9.71
C SER A 50 15.37 7.72 9.95
N ASN A 51 15.70 8.98 9.67
CA ASN A 51 14.74 10.09 9.65
C ASN A 51 14.08 10.28 8.27
N THR A 52 14.57 9.59 7.24
CA THR A 52 14.03 9.64 5.88
C THR A 52 13.42 8.30 5.47
N TYR A 53 12.62 8.33 4.40
CA TYR A 53 12.14 7.13 3.75
C TYR A 53 13.08 6.74 2.61
N ASP A 54 13.24 5.45 2.41
CA ASP A 54 13.91 4.89 1.24
C ASP A 54 12.89 4.45 0.20
N TRP A 55 13.16 4.76 -1.06
CA TRP A 55 12.39 4.21 -2.17
C TRP A 55 12.89 2.80 -2.48
N ILE A 56 11.99 1.83 -2.29
CA ILE A 56 12.28 0.42 -2.53
C ILE A 56 11.82 0.03 -3.94
N HIS A 57 12.70 -0.60 -4.72
CA HIS A 57 12.29 -1.22 -5.96
C HIS A 57 11.32 -2.37 -5.68
N TRP A 58 10.04 -2.20 -6.03
CA TRP A 58 9.02 -3.20 -5.78
C TRP A 58 8.76 -4.06 -7.02
N ASP A 59 9.47 -5.19 -7.08
CA ASP A 59 9.29 -6.25 -8.08
C ASP A 59 9.27 -7.63 -7.41
N PRO A 60 8.14 -8.01 -6.77
CA PRO A 60 8.07 -9.25 -6.02
C PRO A 60 8.08 -10.47 -6.95
N VAL A 61 8.94 -11.45 -6.65
CA VAL A 61 9.03 -12.73 -7.39
C VAL A 61 7.68 -13.45 -7.51
N ARG A 62 6.82 -13.31 -6.49
CA ARG A 62 5.47 -13.86 -6.45
C ARG A 62 4.45 -12.74 -6.20
N PRO A 63 3.89 -12.12 -7.25
CA PRO A 63 2.85 -11.13 -7.09
C PRO A 63 1.55 -11.78 -6.57
N PHE A 64 0.75 -11.01 -5.85
CA PHE A 64 -0.56 -11.47 -5.39
C PHE A 64 -1.52 -11.64 -6.57
N LEU A 65 -2.20 -12.78 -6.64
CA LEU A 65 -3.24 -13.06 -7.64
C LEU A 65 -4.63 -12.92 -7.01
N TYR A 66 -5.46 -12.06 -7.60
CA TYR A 66 -6.84 -11.89 -7.16
C TYR A 66 -7.66 -13.16 -7.41
N GLN A 67 -8.30 -13.69 -6.36
CA GLN A 67 -9.09 -14.93 -6.43
C GLN A 67 -10.60 -14.67 -6.54
N HIS A 68 -11.06 -13.45 -6.25
CA HIS A 68 -12.48 -13.10 -6.21
C HIS A 68 -12.79 -11.96 -7.17
N THR A 69 -13.99 -12.01 -7.78
CA THR A 69 -14.50 -10.93 -8.63
C THR A 69 -15.00 -9.76 -7.79
N ARG A 70 -15.11 -8.58 -8.41
CA ARG A 70 -15.67 -7.40 -7.75
C ARG A 70 -17.15 -7.63 -7.41
N PRO A 71 -17.62 -7.28 -6.19
CA PRO A 71 -19.03 -7.37 -5.84
C PRO A 71 -19.92 -6.54 -6.77
N LYS A 72 -21.17 -6.95 -6.93
CA LYS A 72 -22.17 -6.17 -7.68
C LYS A 72 -22.45 -4.84 -6.96
N ARG A 73 -22.77 -3.80 -7.73
CA ARG A 73 -23.14 -2.49 -7.19
C ARG A 73 -24.35 -2.63 -6.27
N PRO A 74 -24.28 -2.23 -4.99
CA PRO A 74 -25.42 -2.30 -4.08
C PRO A 74 -26.47 -1.23 -4.44
N ARG A 75 -27.72 -1.46 -4.05
CA ARG A 75 -28.82 -0.48 -4.24
C ARG A 75 -28.63 0.78 -3.39
N SER A 76 -28.10 0.61 -2.19
CA SER A 76 -27.79 1.69 -1.24
C SER A 76 -26.40 1.46 -0.64
N LEU A 77 -25.66 2.53 -0.36
CA LEU A 77 -24.36 2.45 0.28
C LEU A 77 -24.51 2.37 1.81
N ARG A 78 -23.78 1.45 2.42
CA ARG A 78 -23.53 1.40 3.87
C ARG A 78 -22.02 1.31 4.02
N ILE A 79 -21.40 2.41 4.41
CA ILE A 79 -19.95 2.56 4.42
C ILE A 79 -19.47 2.38 5.85
N TYR A 80 -18.49 1.49 6.04
CA TYR A 80 -17.74 1.39 7.28
C TYR A 80 -16.41 2.12 7.06
N GLU A 81 -16.26 3.29 7.66
CA GLU A 81 -15.00 4.04 7.63
C GLU A 81 -13.99 3.38 8.57
N ALA A 82 -12.75 3.19 8.11
CA ALA A 82 -11.75 2.45 8.86
C ALA A 82 -10.34 2.97 8.62
N HIS A 83 -9.49 2.82 9.64
CA HIS A 83 -8.07 3.08 9.57
C HIS A 83 -7.29 1.84 10.05
N VAL A 84 -6.51 1.22 9.18
CA VAL A 84 -5.87 -0.09 9.43
C VAL A 84 -4.95 -0.05 10.64
N GLY A 85 -4.10 0.98 10.77
CA GLY A 85 -3.04 1.03 11.78
C GLY A 85 -3.52 1.10 13.24
N ILE A 86 -4.79 1.45 13.48
CA ILE A 86 -5.39 1.54 14.83
C ILE A 86 -6.49 0.49 15.04
N ALA A 87 -6.61 -0.48 14.13
CA ALA A 87 -7.69 -1.46 14.12
C ALA A 87 -7.37 -2.74 14.91
N SER A 88 -6.46 -2.65 15.88
CA SER A 88 -6.20 -3.69 16.87
C SER A 88 -6.28 -3.06 18.27
N PRO A 89 -6.54 -3.86 19.32
CA PRO A 89 -6.47 -3.38 20.70
C PRO A 89 -5.03 -3.25 21.21
N ALA A 90 -4.03 -3.73 20.45
CA ALA A 90 -2.64 -3.68 20.87
C ALA A 90 -2.06 -2.28 20.66
N GLU A 91 -1.12 -1.87 21.52
CA GLU A 91 -0.42 -0.59 21.45
C GLU A 91 0.69 -0.60 20.37
N GLU A 92 0.33 -0.99 19.15
CA GLU A 92 1.22 -1.09 17.99
C GLU A 92 0.50 -0.74 16.69
N ILE A 93 1.26 -0.50 15.61
CA ILE A 93 0.68 -0.27 14.29
C ILE A 93 0.14 -1.59 13.74
N ALA A 94 -1.18 -1.75 13.73
CA ALA A 94 -1.83 -2.95 13.23
C ALA A 94 -1.58 -3.17 11.72
N THR A 95 -1.55 -4.46 11.32
CA THR A 95 -1.20 -4.86 9.95
C THR A 95 -2.42 -5.06 9.05
N TYR A 96 -2.22 -5.00 7.72
CA TYR A 96 -3.25 -5.36 6.74
C TYR A 96 -3.78 -6.79 6.93
N THR A 97 -2.93 -7.73 7.34
CA THR A 97 -3.32 -9.12 7.64
C THR A 97 -4.23 -9.18 8.87
N ASN A 98 -3.88 -8.48 9.95
CA ASN A 98 -4.73 -8.38 11.14
C ASN A 98 -6.11 -7.82 10.78
N PHE A 99 -6.16 -6.73 10.00
CA PHE A 99 -7.42 -6.14 9.56
C PHE A 99 -8.27 -7.12 8.74
N THR A 100 -7.63 -7.84 7.82
CA THR A 100 -8.29 -8.82 6.95
C THR A 100 -8.92 -9.96 7.75
N LEU A 101 -8.20 -10.50 8.74
CA LEU A 101 -8.65 -11.66 9.51
C LEU A 101 -9.64 -11.29 10.63
N ASN A 102 -9.44 -10.14 11.28
CA ASN A 102 -10.13 -9.84 12.55
C ASN A 102 -11.18 -8.72 12.45
N VAL A 103 -11.12 -7.89 11.40
CA VAL A 103 -11.99 -6.71 11.26
C VAL A 103 -12.99 -6.87 10.12
N LEU A 104 -12.55 -7.34 8.94
CA LEU A 104 -13.46 -7.54 7.80
C LEU A 104 -14.66 -8.45 8.09
N PRO A 105 -14.54 -9.57 8.84
CA PRO A 105 -15.70 -10.39 9.21
C PRO A 105 -16.73 -9.61 10.05
N LYS A 106 -16.26 -8.79 11.00
CA LYS A 106 -17.14 -7.97 11.84
C LYS A 106 -17.89 -6.92 11.02
N ILE A 107 -17.21 -6.27 10.07
CA ILE A 107 -17.84 -5.30 9.15
C ILE A 107 -18.97 -5.97 8.36
N LYS A 108 -18.72 -7.19 7.86
CA LYS A 108 -19.72 -7.98 7.14
C LYS A 108 -20.93 -8.30 8.02
N ASP A 109 -20.69 -8.73 9.26
CA ASP A 109 -21.76 -9.12 10.20
C ASP A 109 -22.64 -7.93 10.62
N LEU A 110 -22.05 -6.72 10.71
CA LEU A 110 -22.78 -5.46 10.93
C LEU A 110 -23.61 -5.01 9.71
N GLY A 111 -23.57 -5.75 8.60
CA GLY A 111 -24.28 -5.41 7.36
C GLY A 111 -23.56 -4.36 6.51
N GLY A 112 -22.27 -4.15 6.75
CA GLY A 112 -21.36 -3.46 5.84
C GLY A 112 -21.05 -4.35 4.63
N TYR A 113 -21.04 -3.77 3.44
CA TYR A 113 -21.10 -4.42 2.12
C TYR A 113 -22.45 -5.06 1.81
N GLY A 114 -22.99 -4.72 0.63
CA GLY A 114 -24.34 -5.06 0.17
C GLY A 114 -24.73 -6.50 0.48
N ASN A 115 -25.60 -6.65 1.48
CA ASN A 115 -26.18 -7.91 1.87
C ASN A 115 -27.03 -8.40 0.67
N SER A 116 -26.53 -9.39 -0.07
CA SER A 116 -27.27 -10.04 -1.15
C SER A 116 -28.37 -10.97 -0.62
N ASN A 117 -28.52 -11.10 0.70
CA ASN A 117 -29.70 -11.68 1.34
C ASN A 117 -30.83 -10.65 1.45
N ALA A 118 -31.18 -10.00 0.35
CA ALA A 118 -32.54 -9.50 0.23
C ALA A 118 -33.43 -10.74 0.32
N LYS A 119 -34.06 -10.94 1.48
CA LYS A 119 -35.12 -11.94 1.64
C LYS A 119 -36.03 -11.78 0.43
N VAL A 120 -36.10 -12.81 -0.40
CA VAL A 120 -37.20 -12.96 -1.36
C VAL A 120 -38.43 -12.99 -0.46
N SER A 121 -39.20 -11.91 -0.51
CA SER A 121 -40.56 -11.92 -0.01
C SER A 121 -41.29 -12.96 -0.83
N GLU A 122 -41.50 -14.15 -0.26
CA GLU A 122 -42.53 -15.05 -0.76
C GLU A 122 -43.87 -14.32 -0.58
N GLY A 123 -44.39 -13.85 -1.71
CA GLY A 123 -45.80 -13.56 -1.84
C GLY A 123 -46.50 -14.86 -2.20
N THR A 124 -47.32 -15.36 -1.29
CA THR A 124 -48.73 -15.74 -1.49
C THR A 124 -49.35 -15.90 -0.11
#